data_AF-A0A7C0ZRT3-F1
#
_entry.id   AF-A0A7C0ZRT3-F1
#
_cell.length_a   1.000
_cell.length_b   1.000
_cell.length_c   1.000
_cell.angle_alpha   90.00
_cell.angle_beta   90.00
_cell.angle_gamma   90.00
#
_symmetry.space_group_name_H-M   'P 1'
#
loop_
_entity.id
_entity.type
_entity.pdbx_description
1 polymer ?
#
loop_
_entity_poly.entity_id
_entity_poly.type
_entity_poly.pdbx_seq_one_letter_code
_entity_poly.pdbx_strand_id
1 'polypeptide(L)'
;MTKCIFRKVKFPLLIETDNRVAAVRSGVQLDKTTNLDQFTTKKFYKAIDSTGKRWDYYPEMDALSPLTFDKRWSKVKIIQFYNEHRINNNCIEFVGKSLSNKRLEQVIKEIVEFDLRQ
;
A
#
# COMPACT_ATOMS: atom_id res chain seq x y z
N MET A 1 1.06 -18.09 2.94
CA MET A 1 1.11 -17.00 3.92
C MET A 1 2.33 -16.19 3.61
N THR A 2 2.10 -14.94 3.24
CA THR A 2 3.10 -13.97 2.81
C THR A 2 4.13 -13.77 3.90
N LYS A 3 5.40 -14.04 3.59
CA LYS A 3 6.49 -13.95 4.55
C LYS A 3 6.85 -12.49 4.81
N CYS A 4 7.16 -12.13 6.05
CA CYS A 4 7.67 -10.81 6.39
C CYS A 4 9.12 -10.94 6.86
N ILE A 5 10.05 -10.33 6.14
CA ILE A 5 11.49 -10.39 6.45
C ILE A 5 11.84 -9.25 7.41
N PHE A 6 12.75 -9.52 8.37
CA PHE A 6 13.25 -8.61 9.42
C PHE A 6 12.25 -8.13 10.48
N ARG A 7 11.00 -7.82 10.11
CA ARG A 7 9.96 -7.39 11.05
C ARG A 7 8.56 -7.67 10.49
N LYS A 8 7.54 -7.57 11.34
CA LYS A 8 6.14 -7.66 10.91
C LYS A 8 5.63 -6.33 10.34
N VAL A 9 4.79 -6.42 9.32
CA VAL A 9 4.01 -5.29 8.78
C VAL A 9 3.02 -4.79 9.83
N LYS A 10 2.81 -3.46 9.88
CA LYS A 10 1.74 -2.85 10.68
C LYS A 10 0.57 -2.46 9.78
N PHE A 11 -0.56 -3.14 9.94
CA PHE A 11 -1.74 -2.86 9.13
C PHE A 11 -2.45 -1.55 9.55
N PRO A 12 -3.28 -0.96 8.66
CA PRO A 12 -3.45 -1.33 7.25
C PRO A 12 -2.19 -1.09 6.39
N LEU A 13 -2.11 -1.79 5.26
CA LEU A 13 -1.05 -1.71 4.26
C LEU A 13 -1.67 -1.26 2.93
N LEU A 14 -1.01 -0.33 2.24
CA LEU A 14 -1.27 -0.02 0.84
C LEU A 14 -0.22 -0.74 0.01
N ILE A 15 -0.63 -1.55 -0.97
CA ILE A 15 0.29 -2.32 -1.82
C ILE A 15 0.01 -2.03 -3.28
N GLU A 16 1.06 -1.66 -4.02
CA GLU A 16 1.04 -1.55 -5.48
C GLU A 16 0.76 -2.91 -6.09
N THR A 17 -0.09 -2.96 -7.10
CA THR A 17 -0.34 -4.11 -7.97
C THR A 17 -0.12 -3.70 -9.42
N ASP A 18 -0.29 -4.61 -10.36
CA ASP A 18 -0.18 -4.32 -11.79
C ASP A 18 -1.11 -3.19 -12.26
N ASN A 19 -2.27 -3.04 -11.63
CA ASN A 19 -3.35 -2.18 -12.12
C ASN A 19 -3.76 -1.03 -11.19
N ARG A 20 -3.36 -1.09 -9.90
CA ARG A 20 -3.73 -0.08 -8.88
C ARG A 20 -2.89 -0.20 -7.61
N VAL A 21 -3.11 0.69 -6.66
CA VAL A 21 -2.76 0.45 -5.26
C VAL A 21 -3.96 -0.17 -4.55
N ALA A 22 -3.80 -1.36 -3.98
CA ALA A 22 -4.81 -2.07 -3.21
C ALA A 22 -4.69 -1.76 -1.71
N ALA A 23 -5.83 -1.56 -1.05
CA ALA A 23 -5.91 -1.40 0.40
C ALA A 23 -6.07 -2.74 1.12
N VAL A 24 -5.16 -3.05 2.04
CA VAL A 24 -5.12 -4.30 2.79
C VAL A 24 -5.20 -4.04 4.30
N ARG A 25 -6.21 -4.58 4.98
CA ARG A 25 -6.49 -4.35 6.40
C ARG A 25 -5.88 -5.37 7.35
N SER A 26 -5.49 -6.54 6.86
CA SER A 26 -4.99 -7.63 7.70
C SER A 26 -4.08 -8.57 6.92
N GLY A 27 -3.35 -9.43 7.63
CA GLY A 27 -2.51 -10.47 7.01
C GLY A 27 -3.31 -11.46 6.18
N VAL A 28 -4.55 -11.77 6.60
CA VAL A 28 -5.45 -12.66 5.82
C VAL A 28 -5.84 -12.00 4.49
N GLN A 29 -6.12 -10.70 4.50
CA GLN A 29 -6.41 -9.98 3.25
C GLN A 29 -5.16 -9.83 2.39
N LEU A 30 -3.98 -9.67 2.99
CA LEU A 30 -2.71 -9.64 2.28
C LEU A 30 -2.52 -10.95 1.50
N ASP A 31 -2.63 -12.09 2.18
CA ASP A 31 -2.50 -13.41 1.56
C ASP A 31 -3.51 -13.64 0.43
N LYS A 32 -4.75 -13.18 0.63
CA LYS A 32 -5.75 -13.23 -0.45
C LYS A 32 -5.35 -12.36 -1.63
N THR A 33 -4.77 -11.20 -1.38
CA THR A 33 -4.37 -10.25 -2.42
C THR A 33 -3.16 -10.78 -3.20
N THR A 34 -2.12 -11.26 -2.51
CA THR A 34 -0.88 -11.79 -3.11
C THR A 34 -1.08 -13.07 -3.90
N ASN A 35 -2.12 -13.86 -3.59
CA ASN A 35 -2.50 -15.03 -4.38
C ASN A 35 -3.28 -14.71 -5.67
N LEU A 36 -3.57 -13.44 -5.96
CA LEU A 36 -4.20 -13.03 -7.22
C LEU A 36 -3.14 -12.77 -8.29
N ASP A 37 -3.51 -12.96 -9.56
CA ASP A 37 -2.68 -12.64 -10.73
C ASP A 37 -2.60 -11.12 -10.96
N GLN A 38 -2.11 -10.38 -9.96
CA GLN A 38 -1.98 -8.92 -9.96
C GLN A 38 -0.54 -8.46 -9.66
N PHE A 39 0.42 -9.39 -9.71
CA PHE A 39 1.81 -9.16 -9.38
C PHE A 39 2.77 -9.81 -10.40
N THR A 40 2.49 -9.62 -11.69
CA THR A 40 3.14 -10.33 -12.79
C THR A 40 4.08 -9.47 -13.63
N THR A 41 3.93 -8.15 -13.61
CA THR A 41 4.66 -7.22 -14.49
C THR A 41 5.98 -6.69 -13.93
N LYS A 42 6.22 -6.81 -12.62
CA LYS A 42 7.39 -6.22 -11.94
C LYS A 42 8.10 -7.26 -11.07
N LYS A 43 9.42 -7.09 -10.92
CA LYS A 43 10.23 -7.90 -10.00
C LYS A 43 9.86 -7.68 -8.53
N PHE A 44 9.44 -6.46 -8.20
CA PHE A 44 8.96 -6.10 -6.88
C PHE A 44 7.92 -4.98 -6.97
N TYR A 45 7.08 -4.90 -5.94
CA TYR A 45 5.97 -3.95 -5.84
C TYR A 45 6.11 -3.14 -4.56
N LYS A 46 5.88 -1.84 -4.63
CA LYS A 46 6.00 -0.97 -3.46
C LYS A 46 4.79 -1.17 -2.55
N ALA A 47 5.02 -1.09 -1.25
CA ALA A 47 3.97 -1.07 -0.26
C ALA A 47 4.30 -0.11 0.88
N ILE A 48 3.26 0.35 1.58
CA ILE A 48 3.36 1.30 2.69
C ILE A 48 2.46 0.83 3.82
N ASP A 49 3.05 0.63 4.98
CA ASP A 49 2.32 0.23 6.18
C ASP A 49 1.69 1.43 6.90
N SER A 50 0.87 1.19 7.92
CA SER A 50 0.16 2.25 8.66
C SER A 50 1.08 3.25 9.36
N THR A 51 2.36 2.91 9.53
CA THR A 51 3.37 3.81 10.05
C THR A 51 4.02 4.66 8.97
N GLY A 52 3.65 4.52 7.69
CA GLY A 52 4.27 5.21 6.57
C GLY A 52 5.66 4.66 6.23
N LYS A 53 6.02 3.49 6.74
CA LYS A 53 7.27 2.82 6.39
C LYS A 53 7.08 2.12 5.05
N ARG A 54 8.09 2.24 4.19
CA ARG A 54 8.12 1.58 2.89
C ARG A 54 8.49 0.11 3.05
N TRP A 55 7.85 -0.70 2.23
CA TRP A 55 8.10 -2.11 2.01
C TRP A 55 8.18 -2.37 0.52
N ASP A 56 8.92 -3.39 0.13
CA ASP A 56 8.84 -3.95 -1.21
C ASP A 56 8.35 -5.40 -1.08
N TYR A 57 7.35 -5.74 -1.89
CA TYR A 57 6.81 -7.09 -2.05
C TYR A 57 7.50 -7.77 -3.23
N TYR A 58 7.99 -8.99 -3.01
CA TYR A 58 8.69 -9.81 -3.99
C TYR A 58 7.83 -11.04 -4.30
N PRO A 59 7.12 -11.05 -5.45
CA PRO A 59 6.17 -12.12 -5.78
C PRO A 59 6.84 -13.49 -5.88
N GLU A 60 8.04 -13.57 -6.48
CA GLU A 60 8.81 -14.82 -6.62
C GLU A 60 9.10 -15.52 -5.28
N MET A 61 9.20 -14.75 -4.19
CA MET A 61 9.51 -15.25 -2.85
C MET A 61 8.28 -15.26 -1.92
N ASP A 62 7.14 -14.75 -2.39
CA ASP A 62 5.97 -14.38 -1.60
C ASP A 62 6.36 -13.66 -0.29
N ALA A 63 7.18 -12.61 -0.42
CA ALA A 63 7.82 -11.96 0.72
C ALA A 63 7.72 -10.43 0.70
N LEU A 64 7.39 -9.84 1.86
CA LEU A 64 7.51 -8.42 2.14
C LEU A 64 8.81 -8.15 2.90
N SER A 65 9.61 -7.21 2.41
CA SER A 65 10.81 -6.73 3.08
C SER A 65 10.75 -5.22 3.29
N PRO A 66 11.05 -4.72 4.50
CA PRO A 66 11.11 -3.29 4.73
C PRO A 66 12.35 -2.70 4.04
N LEU A 67 12.21 -1.55 3.38
CA LEU A 67 13.38 -0.74 3.05
C LEU A 67 13.82 -0.01 4.32
N THR A 68 14.80 -0.58 5.00
CA THR A 68 15.28 -0.10 6.30
C THR A 68 15.95 1.26 6.24
N PHE A 69 16.50 1.64 5.08
CA PHE A 69 17.19 2.91 4.86
C PHE A 69 16.28 4.05 4.38
N ASP A 70 15.06 3.76 3.92
CA ASP A 70 14.16 4.79 3.40
C ASP A 70 13.48 5.53 4.55
N LYS A 71 13.45 6.87 4.47
CA LYS A 71 12.69 7.69 5.40
C LYS A 71 11.19 7.39 5.27
N ARG A 72 10.45 7.53 6.37
CA ARG A 72 8.99 7.49 6.39
C ARG A 72 8.44 8.40 5.28
N TRP A 73 7.50 7.89 4.49
CA TRP A 73 6.89 8.70 3.43
C TRP A 73 6.03 9.81 4.02
N SER A 74 6.01 10.96 3.34
CA SER A 74 5.12 12.07 3.70
C SER A 74 3.67 11.72 3.32
N LYS A 75 2.71 12.43 3.92
CA LYS A 75 1.27 12.28 3.60
C LYS A 75 1.00 12.50 2.11
N VAL A 76 1.64 13.53 1.54
CA VAL A 76 1.52 13.86 0.10
C VAL A 76 2.04 12.73 -0.76
N LYS A 77 3.21 12.17 -0.44
CA LYS A 77 3.79 11.05 -1.20
C LYS A 77 2.92 9.79 -1.15
N ILE A 78 2.28 9.52 -0.01
CA ILE A 78 1.34 8.39 0.14
C ILE A 78 0.11 8.58 -0.75
N ILE A 79 -0.47 9.79 -0.77
CA ILE A 79 -1.62 10.11 -1.61
C ILE A 79 -1.27 10.00 -3.09
N GLN A 80 -0.14 10.60 -3.47
CA GLN A 80 0.38 10.53 -4.83
C GLN A 80 0.57 9.07 -5.27
N PHE A 81 1.23 8.26 -4.45
CA PHE A 81 1.41 6.83 -4.73
C PHE A 81 0.10 6.09 -4.96
N TYR A 82 -0.92 6.37 -4.13
CA TYR A 82 -2.23 5.77 -4.26
C TYR A 82 -2.94 6.17 -5.57
N ASN A 83 -2.85 7.44 -5.96
CA ASN A 83 -3.52 7.97 -7.15
C ASN A 83 -2.78 7.59 -8.46
N GLU A 84 -1.44 7.59 -8.49
CA GLU A 84 -0.62 7.39 -9.69
C GLU A 84 -0.83 6.04 -10.39
N HIS A 85 -1.27 5.01 -9.65
CA HIS A 85 -1.35 3.66 -10.20
C HIS A 85 -2.76 3.31 -10.70
N ARG A 86 -3.73 4.23 -10.72
CA ARG A 86 -5.08 3.94 -11.23
C ARG A 86 -5.11 4.04 -12.76
N ILE A 87 -4.99 2.90 -13.44
CA ILE A 87 -4.97 2.82 -14.92
C ILE A 87 -6.33 3.19 -15.57
N ASN A 88 -7.43 3.18 -14.81
CA ASN A 88 -8.76 3.50 -15.34
C ASN A 88 -9.20 4.94 -14.99
N ASN A 89 -9.36 5.77 -16.03
CA ASN A 89 -9.78 7.18 -16.00
C ASN A 89 -11.14 7.49 -15.32
N ASN A 90 -11.86 6.49 -14.81
CA ASN A 90 -13.18 6.65 -14.17
C ASN A 90 -13.15 6.56 -12.64
N CYS A 91 -11.99 6.35 -12.04
CA CYS A 91 -11.88 6.26 -10.58
C CYS A 91 -11.66 7.64 -9.95
N ILE A 92 -12.50 8.01 -8.99
CA ILE A 92 -12.37 9.29 -8.25
C ILE A 92 -11.01 9.31 -7.53
N GLU A 93 -10.25 10.39 -7.64
CA GLU A 93 -8.98 10.56 -6.94
C GLU A 93 -9.18 10.78 -5.44
N PHE A 94 -8.25 10.27 -4.63
CA PHE A 94 -8.19 10.64 -3.22
C PHE A 94 -7.50 12.01 -3.08
N VAL A 95 -8.25 13.04 -2.69
CA VAL A 95 -7.73 14.41 -2.56
C VAL A 95 -7.19 14.70 -1.16
N GLY A 96 -7.62 13.96 -0.14
CA GLY A 96 -7.14 14.10 1.25
C GLY A 96 -7.33 15.51 1.86
N LYS A 97 -8.46 15.77 2.51
CA LYS A 97 -8.73 17.08 3.12
C LYS A 97 -7.92 17.30 4.42
N SER A 98 -7.44 18.52 4.65
CA SER A 98 -6.82 18.98 5.92
C SER A 98 -5.61 18.16 6.39
N LEU A 99 -4.63 17.94 5.49
CA LEU A 99 -3.48 17.08 5.77
C LEU A 99 -2.58 17.58 6.90
N SER A 100 -2.44 18.89 7.13
CA SER A 100 -1.58 19.46 8.17
C SER A 100 -1.95 18.94 9.57
N ASN A 101 -3.24 18.95 9.89
CA ASN A 101 -3.76 18.59 11.23
C ASN A 101 -3.95 17.08 11.43
N LYS A 102 -3.85 16.25 10.38
CA LYS A 102 -4.05 14.80 10.48
C LYS A 102 -2.79 14.05 10.86
N ARG A 103 -2.91 12.95 11.61
CA ARG A 103 -1.81 11.99 11.76
C ARG A 103 -1.64 11.21 10.46
N LEU A 104 -0.43 10.81 10.11
CA LEU A 104 -0.19 10.03 8.88
C LEU A 104 -0.99 8.72 8.85
N GLU A 105 -1.09 8.05 10.00
CA GLU A 105 -1.90 6.83 10.15
C GLU A 105 -3.37 7.08 9.79
N GLN A 106 -3.91 8.26 10.13
CA GLN A 106 -5.27 8.65 9.79
C GLN A 106 -5.44 8.81 8.27
N VAL A 107 -4.45 9.40 7.59
CA VAL A 107 -4.47 9.53 6.12
C VAL A 107 -4.50 8.15 5.47
N ILE A 108 -3.70 7.19 5.95
CA ILE A 108 -3.72 5.82 5.41
C ILE A 108 -5.07 5.15 5.66
N LYS A 109 -5.66 5.31 6.85
CA LYS A 109 -6.99 4.76 7.15
C LYS A 109 -8.07 5.34 6.23
N GLU A 110 -8.04 6.65 5.99
CA GLU A 110 -8.97 7.31 5.06
C GLU A 110 -8.81 6.79 3.63
N ILE A 111 -7.58 6.58 3.15
CA ILE A 111 -7.34 5.98 1.83
C ILE A 111 -7.92 4.57 1.76
N VAL A 112 -7.71 3.76 2.81
CA VAL A 112 -8.26 2.39 2.89
C VAL A 112 -9.79 2.40 2.89
N GLU A 113 -10.41 3.28 3.65
CA GLU A 113 -11.88 3.45 3.66
C GLU A 113 -12.40 3.93 2.31
N PHE A 114 -11.67 4.81 1.64
CA PHE A 114 -12.01 5.30 0.31
C PHE A 114 -11.91 4.20 -0.75
N ASP A 115 -10.84 3.40 -0.74
CA ASP A 115 -10.63 2.31 -1.70
C ASP A 115 -11.71 1.23 -1.63
N LEU A 116 -12.23 0.96 -0.43
CA LEU A 116 -13.25 -0.07 -0.21
C LEU A 116 -14.68 0.37 -0.55
N ARG A 117 -14.90 1.64 -0.87
CA ARG A 117 -16.19 2.18 -1.33
C ARG A 117 -16.29 2.27 -2.85
N GLN A 118 -15.20 1.99 -3.55
CA GLN A 118 -15.08 2.00 -5.01
C GLN A 118 -15.32 0.57 -5.53
#